data_AF-A0A2V8CFN7-F1
#
_entry.id   AF-A0A2V8CFN7-F1
#
_cell.length_a   1.000
_cell.length_b   1.000
_cell.length_c   1.000
_cell.angle_alpha   90.00
_cell.angle_beta   90.00
_cell.angle_gamma   90.00
#
_symmetry.space_group_name_H-M   'P 1'
#
loop_
_entity.id
_entity.type
_entity.pdbx_description
1 polymer ?
#
loop_
_entity_poly.entity_id
_entity_poly.type
_entity_poly.pdbx_seq_one_letter_code
_entity_poly.pdbx_strand_id
1 'polypeptide(L)'
;MERDAKLAADEARRIAQHESVKGEVREKVHHEIAQEADRAPTTDRAGAGRLADSLKQRAVREVESTESELERSKAVARVSQVVDYLFYLVYGVIGLEIVLDALGARQSAGFKQFIDALSAPFLAPFRGLVLEPGIGRFRFMTSYVVALAVYMLLHMAVNGLLRLFVHRKTAV
;
A
#
# COMPACT_ATOMS: atom_id res chain seq x y z
N MET A 1 54.68 -31.08 48.86
CA MET A 1 54.02 -31.46 50.13
C MET A 1 53.86 -30.25 51.08
N GLU A 2 54.93 -29.66 51.65
CA GLU A 2 54.76 -28.56 52.63
C GLU A 2 54.37 -27.20 52.03
N ARG A 3 54.87 -26.86 50.83
CA ARG A 3 54.48 -25.62 50.12
C ARG A 3 53.01 -25.65 49.67
N ASP A 4 52.51 -26.80 49.26
CA ASP A 4 51.14 -26.98 48.77
C ASP A 4 50.13 -26.81 49.91
N ALA A 5 50.45 -27.31 51.11
CA ALA A 5 49.63 -27.13 52.31
C ALA A 5 49.56 -25.66 52.76
N LYS A 6 50.67 -24.92 52.63
CA LYS A 6 50.72 -23.48 52.95
C LYS A 6 49.94 -22.63 51.95
N LEU A 7 49.98 -23.00 50.67
CA LEU A 7 49.18 -22.37 49.62
C LEU A 7 47.67 -22.62 49.82
N ALA A 8 47.28 -23.86 50.11
CA ALA A 8 45.88 -24.18 50.40
C ALA A 8 45.34 -23.43 51.64
N ALA A 9 46.16 -23.23 52.66
CA ALA A 9 45.78 -22.46 53.84
C ALA A 9 45.65 -20.95 53.56
N ASP A 10 46.49 -20.38 52.69
CA ASP A 10 46.37 -18.97 52.27
C ASP A 10 45.13 -18.75 51.39
N GLU A 11 44.85 -19.70 50.49
CA GLU A 11 43.69 -19.67 49.61
C GLU A 11 42.38 -19.78 50.39
N ALA A 12 42.30 -20.67 51.38
CA ALA A 12 41.14 -20.78 52.27
C ALA A 12 40.88 -19.48 53.06
N ARG A 13 41.93 -18.77 53.49
CA ARG A 13 41.81 -17.47 54.17
C ARG A 13 41.27 -16.39 53.22
N ARG A 14 41.72 -16.36 51.97
CA ARG A 14 41.21 -15.40 50.97
C ARG A 14 39.74 -15.66 50.63
N ILE A 15 39.35 -16.92 50.46
CA ILE A 15 37.95 -17.29 50.18
C ILE A 15 37.04 -16.85 51.33
N ALA A 16 37.44 -17.10 52.59
CA ALA A 16 36.67 -16.67 53.76
C ALA A 16 36.50 -15.15 53.83
N GLN A 17 37.53 -14.38 53.49
CA GLN A 17 37.46 -12.91 53.43
C GLN A 17 36.55 -12.42 52.29
N HIS A 18 36.57 -13.08 51.12
CA HIS A 18 35.70 -12.71 50.00
C HIS A 18 34.22 -12.99 50.31
N GLU A 19 33.92 -14.07 51.03
CA GLU A 19 32.56 -14.39 51.45
C GLU A 19 32.04 -13.41 52.51
N SER A 20 32.87 -12.96 53.46
CA SER A 20 32.44 -11.93 54.42
C SER A 20 32.17 -10.58 53.74
N VAL A 21 33.02 -10.18 52.79
CA VAL A 21 32.82 -8.93 52.03
C VAL A 21 31.58 -9.00 51.14
N LYS A 22 31.31 -10.14 50.50
CA LYS A 22 30.07 -10.34 49.74
C LYS A 22 28.83 -10.27 50.63
N GLY A 23 28.89 -10.85 51.82
CA GLY A 23 27.80 -10.80 52.80
C GLY A 23 27.46 -9.35 53.18
N GLU A 24 28.48 -8.59 53.57
CA GLU A 24 28.34 -7.17 53.94
C GLU A 24 27.83 -6.29 52.79
N VAL A 25 28.39 -6.47 51.58
CA VAL A 25 27.94 -5.72 50.40
C VAL A 25 26.49 -6.07 50.06
N ARG A 26 26.13 -7.36 50.11
CA ARG A 26 24.78 -7.81 49.81
C ARG A 26 23.76 -7.30 50.83
N GLU A 27 24.12 -7.28 52.11
CA GLU A 27 23.30 -6.69 53.17
C GLU A 27 23.13 -5.18 52.97
N LYS A 28 24.22 -4.47 52.69
CA LYS A 28 24.20 -3.02 52.43
C LYS A 28 23.32 -2.68 51.21
N VAL A 29 23.45 -3.43 50.12
CA VAL A 29 22.62 -3.25 48.92
C VAL A 29 21.15 -3.56 49.22
N HIS A 30 20.84 -4.62 49.98
CA HIS A 30 19.46 -4.88 50.38
C HIS A 30 18.87 -3.75 51.24
N HIS A 31 19.67 -3.18 52.14
CA HIS A 31 19.25 -2.08 52.99
C HIS A 31 19.09 -0.76 52.21
N GLU A 32 19.94 -0.53 51.20
CA GLU A 32 19.88 0.62 50.30
C GLU A 32 18.66 0.52 49.37
N ILE A 33 18.41 -0.65 48.75
CA ILE A 33 17.23 -0.89 47.91
C ILE A 33 15.93 -0.74 48.72
N ALA A 34 15.89 -1.21 49.98
CA ALA A 34 14.71 -1.05 50.83
C ALA A 34 14.44 0.44 51.15
N GLN A 35 15.48 1.22 51.44
CA GLN A 35 15.35 2.66 51.66
C GLN A 35 15.03 3.45 50.38
N GLU A 36 15.56 3.03 49.23
CA GLU A 36 15.27 3.62 47.92
C GLU A 36 13.84 3.32 47.47
N ALA A 37 13.34 2.11 47.73
CA ALA A 37 11.97 1.71 47.41
C ALA A 37 10.91 2.51 48.20
N ASP A 38 11.22 2.87 49.45
CA ASP A 38 10.40 3.77 50.28
C ASP A 38 10.53 5.25 49.89
N ARG A 39 11.65 5.64 49.26
CA ARG A 39 11.90 7.00 48.75
C ARG A 39 11.47 7.22 47.31
N ALA A 40 11.23 6.16 46.53
CA ALA A 40 10.74 6.26 45.17
C ALA A 40 9.37 6.96 45.19
N PRO A 41 9.26 8.20 44.68
CA PRO A 41 8.03 8.97 44.81
C PRO A 41 6.91 8.24 44.06
N THR A 42 5.81 7.98 44.75
CA THR A 42 4.57 7.43 44.20
C THR A 42 4.06 8.21 42.97
N THR A 43 4.50 9.46 42.83
CA THR A 43 4.35 10.35 41.67
C THR A 43 4.79 9.72 40.34
N ASP A 44 5.83 8.88 40.33
CA ASP A 44 6.39 8.31 39.09
C ASP A 44 5.52 7.17 38.54
N ARG A 45 4.90 6.37 39.42
CA ARG A 45 3.90 5.35 39.02
C ARG A 45 2.62 5.98 38.47
N ALA A 46 2.18 7.11 39.03
CA ALA A 46 1.05 7.88 38.52
C ALA A 46 1.38 8.59 37.19
N GLY A 47 2.65 8.95 36.97
CA GLY A 47 3.15 9.42 35.68
C GLY A 47 3.12 8.33 34.60
N ALA A 48 3.65 7.14 34.93
CA ALA A 48 3.68 5.99 34.04
C ALA A 48 2.29 5.53 33.59
N GLY A 49 1.29 5.53 34.49
CA GLY A 49 -0.09 5.20 34.13
C GLY A 49 -0.70 6.18 33.11
N ARG A 50 -0.47 7.49 33.29
CA ARG A 50 -0.95 8.52 32.36
C ARG A 50 -0.26 8.46 30.99
N LEU A 51 1.02 8.11 30.96
CA LEU A 51 1.75 7.85 29.73
C LEU A 51 1.21 6.61 29.01
N ALA A 52 0.93 5.53 29.72
CA ALA A 52 0.33 4.34 29.14
C ALA A 52 -1.07 4.61 28.56
N ASP A 53 -1.91 5.37 29.27
CA ASP A 53 -3.25 5.73 28.79
C ASP A 53 -3.21 6.65 27.56
N SER A 54 -2.30 7.64 27.54
CA SER A 54 -2.13 8.52 26.37
C SER A 54 -1.57 7.78 25.15
N LEU A 55 -0.64 6.83 25.33
CA LEU A 55 -0.15 5.96 24.26
C LEU A 55 -1.24 5.04 23.72
N LYS A 56 -2.08 4.48 24.61
CA LYS A 56 -3.23 3.65 24.23
C LYS A 56 -4.26 4.46 23.44
N GLN A 57 -4.58 5.68 23.87
CA GLN A 57 -5.48 6.57 23.15
C GLN A 57 -4.91 6.99 21.78
N ARG A 58 -3.60 7.22 21.70
CA ARG A 58 -2.93 7.56 20.43
C ARG A 58 -2.94 6.39 19.47
N ALA A 59 -2.65 5.18 19.95
CA ALA A 59 -2.72 3.96 19.15
C ALA A 59 -4.15 3.69 18.66
N VAL A 60 -5.17 3.87 19.50
CA VAL A 60 -6.58 3.70 19.09
C VAL A 60 -6.97 4.74 18.03
N ARG A 61 -6.61 6.02 18.20
CA ARG A 61 -6.87 7.05 17.19
C ARG A 61 -6.13 6.80 15.87
N GLU A 62 -4.90 6.33 15.95
CA GLU A 62 -4.08 6.05 14.76
C GLU A 62 -4.59 4.83 14.01
N VAL A 63 -5.09 3.80 14.69
CA VAL A 63 -5.77 2.67 14.05
C VAL A 63 -7.08 3.11 13.40
N GLU A 64 -7.87 3.98 14.06
CA GLU A 64 -9.12 4.51 13.50
C GLU A 64 -8.89 5.41 12.27
N SER A 65 -7.86 6.28 12.31
CA SER A 65 -7.48 7.09 11.13
C SER A 65 -6.93 6.22 10.01
N THR A 66 -6.10 5.23 10.34
CA THR A 66 -5.50 4.31 9.38
C THR A 66 -6.56 3.44 8.72
N GLU A 67 -7.54 2.90 9.44
CA GLU A 67 -8.62 2.14 8.82
C GLU A 67 -9.47 3.00 7.88
N SER A 68 -9.83 4.23 8.27
CA SER A 68 -10.65 5.10 7.40
C SER A 68 -9.89 5.58 6.15
N GLU A 69 -8.59 5.84 6.24
CA GLU A 69 -7.75 6.19 5.09
C GLU A 69 -7.49 4.97 4.19
N LEU A 70 -7.26 3.79 4.76
CA LEU A 70 -7.03 2.56 4.00
C LEU A 70 -8.30 2.10 3.28
N GLU A 71 -9.48 2.20 3.88
CA GLU A 71 -10.74 1.87 3.20
C GLU A 71 -11.05 2.82 2.06
N ARG A 72 -10.82 4.13 2.25
CA ARG A 72 -11.07 5.15 1.23
C ARG A 72 -10.06 5.07 0.08
N SER A 73 -8.80 4.73 0.40
CA SER A 73 -7.76 4.48 -0.59
C SER A 73 -8.04 3.22 -1.41
N LYS A 74 -8.54 2.14 -0.78
CA LYS A 74 -8.94 0.91 -1.47
C LYS A 74 -10.14 1.10 -2.38
N ALA A 75 -11.13 1.89 -1.95
CA ALA A 75 -12.31 2.16 -2.77
C ALA A 75 -11.98 2.97 -4.03
N VAL A 76 -11.16 4.02 -3.92
CA VAL A 76 -10.75 4.85 -5.06
C VAL A 76 -9.82 4.08 -6.01
N ALA A 77 -8.90 3.27 -5.47
CA ALA A 77 -8.06 2.40 -6.30
C ALA A 77 -8.90 1.40 -7.12
N ARG A 78 -9.95 0.82 -6.52
CA ARG A 78 -10.84 -0.11 -7.23
C ARG A 78 -11.64 0.58 -8.34
N VAL A 79 -12.12 1.80 -8.12
CA VAL A 79 -12.84 2.56 -9.16
C VAL A 79 -11.91 2.86 -10.35
N SER A 80 -10.69 3.30 -10.09
CA SER A 80 -9.70 3.51 -11.16
C SER A 80 -9.44 2.25 -11.96
N GLN A 81 -9.29 1.11 -11.27
CA GLN A 81 -9.05 -0.18 -11.91
C GLN A 81 -10.22 -0.64 -12.78
N VAL A 82 -11.46 -0.42 -12.34
CA VAL A 82 -12.66 -0.75 -13.14
C VAL A 82 -12.73 0.13 -14.39
N VAL A 83 -12.47 1.43 -14.24
CA VAL A 83 -12.45 2.38 -15.36
C VAL A 83 -11.36 2.00 -16.36
N ASP A 84 -10.14 1.71 -15.89
CA ASP A 84 -9.05 1.27 -16.75
C ASP A 84 -9.40 -0.01 -17.50
N TYR A 85 -9.98 -1.00 -16.82
CA TYR A 85 -10.43 -2.24 -17.44
C TYR A 85 -11.48 -2.00 -18.53
N LEU A 86 -12.43 -1.09 -18.32
CA LEU A 86 -13.41 -0.72 -19.35
C LEU A 86 -12.73 -0.10 -20.57
N PHE A 87 -11.73 0.75 -20.39
CA PHE A 87 -10.95 1.29 -21.51
C PHE A 87 -10.18 0.19 -22.25
N TYR A 88 -9.52 -0.73 -21.53
CA TYR A 88 -8.86 -1.88 -22.16
C TYR A 88 -9.83 -2.76 -22.94
N LEU A 89 -11.05 -2.95 -22.45
CA LEU A 89 -12.09 -3.68 -23.16
C LEU A 89 -12.48 -2.96 -24.46
N VAL A 90 -12.68 -1.64 -24.43
CA VAL A 90 -12.98 -0.84 -25.63
C VAL A 90 -11.82 -0.91 -26.63
N TYR A 91 -10.56 -0.82 -26.17
CA TYR A 91 -9.39 -1.00 -27.04
C TYR A 91 -9.32 -2.39 -27.66
N GLY A 92 -9.67 -3.43 -26.90
CA GLY A 92 -9.74 -4.80 -27.41
C GLY A 92 -10.77 -4.93 -28.53
N VAL A 93 -11.96 -4.37 -28.37
CA VAL A 93 -13.02 -4.42 -29.38
C VAL A 93 -12.62 -3.65 -30.65
N ILE A 94 -12.16 -2.40 -30.51
CA ILE A 94 -11.76 -1.57 -31.66
C ILE A 94 -10.51 -2.16 -32.34
N GLY A 95 -9.53 -2.63 -31.57
CA GLY A 95 -8.32 -3.26 -32.10
C GLY A 95 -8.63 -4.56 -32.83
N LEU A 96 -9.53 -5.39 -32.29
CA LEU A 96 -10.00 -6.60 -32.94
C LEU A 96 -10.75 -6.28 -34.24
N GLU A 97 -11.56 -5.21 -34.25
CA GLU A 97 -12.17 -4.71 -35.47
C GLU A 97 -11.08 -4.37 -36.49
N ILE A 98 -10.11 -3.51 -36.17
CA ILE A 98 -9.00 -3.16 -37.08
C ILE A 98 -8.26 -4.41 -37.60
N VAL A 99 -8.00 -5.40 -36.76
CA VAL A 99 -7.28 -6.64 -37.14
C VAL A 99 -8.12 -7.51 -38.07
N LEU A 100 -9.38 -7.83 -37.70
CA LEU A 100 -10.29 -8.63 -38.53
C LEU A 100 -10.42 -8.02 -39.91
N ASP A 101 -10.55 -6.72 -39.90
CA ASP A 101 -10.81 -5.92 -41.06
C ASP A 101 -9.50 -5.91 -41.92
N ALA A 102 -8.32 -5.71 -41.31
CA ALA A 102 -7.02 -5.81 -42.00
C ALA A 102 -6.73 -7.20 -42.58
N LEU A 103 -7.25 -8.26 -41.95
CA LEU A 103 -7.21 -9.64 -42.45
C LEU A 103 -8.20 -9.89 -43.59
N GLY A 104 -8.99 -8.89 -44.01
CA GLY A 104 -9.98 -9.01 -45.07
C GLY A 104 -11.19 -9.86 -44.68
N ALA A 105 -11.56 -9.85 -43.39
CA ALA A 105 -12.71 -10.60 -42.90
C ALA A 105 -13.96 -10.27 -43.71
N ARG A 106 -14.72 -11.31 -44.10
CA ARG A 106 -15.99 -11.12 -44.79
C ARG A 106 -16.98 -10.48 -43.83
N GLN A 107 -17.62 -9.38 -44.22
CA GLN A 107 -18.69 -8.73 -43.43
C GLN A 107 -19.91 -9.65 -43.19
N SER A 108 -20.04 -10.74 -43.94
CA SER A 108 -21.06 -11.77 -43.71
C SER A 108 -20.69 -12.77 -42.59
N ALA A 109 -19.49 -12.69 -42.02
CA ALA A 109 -19.12 -13.52 -40.89
C ALA A 109 -19.85 -13.05 -39.62
N GLY A 110 -20.55 -13.96 -38.95
CA GLY A 110 -21.29 -13.64 -37.71
C GLY A 110 -20.41 -13.02 -36.61
N PHE A 111 -19.13 -13.41 -36.54
CA PHE A 111 -18.18 -12.80 -35.62
C PHE A 111 -17.89 -11.33 -35.94
N LYS A 112 -17.75 -10.97 -37.22
CA LYS A 112 -17.58 -9.56 -37.61
C LYS A 112 -18.82 -8.73 -37.30
N GLN A 113 -20.01 -9.26 -37.59
CA GLN A 113 -21.28 -8.60 -37.25
C GLN A 113 -21.44 -8.37 -35.75
N PHE A 114 -21.02 -9.33 -34.92
CA PHE A 114 -21.03 -9.20 -33.46
C PHE A 114 -20.12 -8.06 -32.99
N ILE A 115 -18.88 -8.01 -33.49
CA ILE A 115 -17.93 -6.94 -33.14
C ILE A 115 -18.44 -5.58 -33.64
N ASP A 116 -19.01 -5.52 -34.85
CA ASP A 116 -19.55 -4.28 -35.43
C ASP A 116 -20.74 -3.75 -34.65
N ALA A 117 -21.61 -4.63 -34.14
CA ALA A 117 -22.71 -4.25 -33.27
C ALA A 117 -22.21 -3.73 -31.90
N LEU A 118 -21.15 -4.35 -31.37
CA LEU A 118 -20.55 -3.95 -30.10
C LEU A 118 -19.81 -2.61 -30.20
N SER A 119 -19.11 -2.37 -31.32
CA SER A 119 -18.39 -1.11 -31.57
C SER A 119 -19.27 0.02 -32.09
N ALA A 120 -20.44 -0.30 -32.68
CA ALA A 120 -21.38 0.68 -33.23
C ALA A 120 -21.70 1.87 -32.30
N PRO A 121 -22.09 1.70 -31.02
CA PRO A 121 -22.40 2.84 -30.15
C PRO A 121 -21.18 3.70 -29.83
N PHE A 122 -19.99 3.09 -29.73
CA PHE A 122 -18.73 3.80 -29.46
C PHE A 122 -18.25 4.59 -30.67
N LEU A 123 -18.50 4.05 -31.87
CA LEU A 123 -18.08 4.66 -33.13
C LEU A 123 -19.13 5.61 -33.71
N ALA A 124 -20.39 5.51 -33.30
CA ALA A 124 -21.50 6.35 -33.76
C ALA A 124 -21.19 7.86 -33.77
N PRO A 125 -20.61 8.47 -32.72
CA PRO A 125 -20.28 9.90 -32.74
C PRO A 125 -19.15 10.26 -33.70
N PHE A 126 -18.28 9.31 -34.06
CA PHE A 126 -17.16 9.51 -34.99
C PHE A 126 -17.54 9.20 -36.45
N ARG A 127 -18.67 8.51 -36.68
CA ARG A 127 -19.24 8.29 -38.01
C ARG A 127 -19.73 9.63 -38.57
N GLY A 128 -18.99 10.17 -39.56
CA GLY A 128 -19.32 11.41 -40.26
C GLY A 128 -18.59 12.68 -39.78
N LEU A 129 -17.76 12.61 -38.72
CA LEU A 129 -16.91 13.74 -38.29
C LEU A 129 -15.67 13.95 -39.17
N VAL A 130 -15.20 12.89 -39.83
CA VAL A 130 -14.09 12.93 -40.80
C VAL A 130 -14.70 12.64 -42.17
N LEU A 131 -14.45 13.49 -43.17
CA LEU A 131 -14.78 13.18 -44.56
C LEU A 131 -14.11 11.84 -44.90
N GLU A 132 -14.90 10.77 -45.03
CA GLU A 132 -14.42 9.45 -45.41
C GLU A 132 -14.04 9.51 -46.90
N PRO A 133 -12.75 9.52 -47.29
CA PRO A 133 -12.35 9.41 -48.69
C PRO A 133 -12.45 7.92 -49.04
N GLY A 134 -13.67 7.41 -49.12
CA GLY A 134 -13.96 6.00 -49.38
C GLY A 134 -14.41 5.79 -50.82
N ILE A 135 -13.48 5.56 -51.74
CA ILE A 135 -13.81 5.05 -53.07
C ILE A 135 -14.13 3.54 -52.92
N GLY A 136 -15.40 3.20 -52.68
CA GLY A 136 -15.91 1.83 -52.82
C GLY A 136 -15.88 0.93 -51.57
N ARG A 137 -15.55 -0.36 -51.77
CA ARG A 137 -15.79 -1.48 -50.82
C ARG A 137 -14.81 -1.60 -49.65
N PHE A 138 -13.72 -0.84 -49.68
CA PHE A 138 -12.77 -0.71 -48.57
C PHE A 138 -13.10 0.57 -47.79
N ARG A 139 -14.08 0.50 -46.89
CA ARG A 139 -14.35 1.54 -45.89
C ARG A 139 -13.34 1.38 -44.73
N PHE A 140 -12.07 1.34 -45.10
CA PHE A 140 -10.98 1.10 -44.19
C PHE A 140 -10.25 2.38 -43.85
N MET A 141 -9.90 2.45 -42.57
CA MET A 141 -8.59 2.84 -42.04
C MET A 141 -8.37 4.22 -41.44
N THR A 142 -9.23 5.22 -41.62
CA THR A 142 -9.03 6.50 -40.87
C THR A 142 -9.91 6.60 -39.63
N SER A 143 -11.20 6.28 -39.73
CA SER A 143 -12.16 6.51 -38.65
C SER A 143 -11.88 5.66 -37.39
N TYR A 144 -11.48 4.40 -37.56
CA TYR A 144 -11.11 3.52 -36.44
C TYR A 144 -9.82 3.96 -35.74
N VAL A 145 -8.84 4.43 -36.50
CA VAL A 145 -7.57 4.94 -35.95
C VAL A 145 -7.81 6.23 -35.18
N VAL A 146 -8.68 7.12 -35.70
CA VAL A 146 -9.12 8.31 -34.98
C VAL A 146 -9.89 7.95 -33.71
N ALA A 147 -10.80 6.98 -33.77
CA ALA A 147 -11.52 6.50 -32.59
C ALA A 147 -10.52 5.97 -31.53
N LEU A 148 -9.56 5.14 -31.93
CA LEU A 148 -8.51 4.64 -31.04
C LEU A 148 -7.70 5.79 -30.40
N ALA A 149 -7.30 6.79 -31.18
CA ALA A 149 -6.57 7.95 -30.70
C ALA A 149 -7.38 8.78 -29.70
N VAL A 150 -8.67 9.00 -29.98
CA VAL A 150 -9.58 9.73 -29.08
C VAL A 150 -9.79 8.96 -27.78
N TYR A 151 -9.97 7.64 -27.84
CA TYR A 151 -10.09 6.82 -26.64
C TYR A 151 -8.80 6.82 -25.81
N MET A 152 -7.62 6.82 -26.44
CA MET A 152 -6.33 7.00 -25.74
C MET A 152 -6.26 8.33 -25.00
N LEU A 153 -6.66 9.43 -25.64
CA LEU A 153 -6.70 10.75 -25.00
C LEU A 153 -7.70 10.78 -23.84
N LEU A 154 -8.89 10.18 -24.02
CA LEU A 154 -9.90 10.06 -22.98
C LEU A 154 -9.38 9.26 -21.78
N HIS A 155 -8.71 8.13 -22.01
CA HIS A 155 -8.13 7.33 -20.95
C HIS A 155 -7.07 8.11 -20.17
N MET A 156 -6.20 8.86 -20.86
CA MET A 156 -5.22 9.74 -20.21
C MET A 156 -5.89 10.86 -19.40
N ALA A 157 -6.94 11.48 -19.93
CA ALA A 157 -7.69 12.52 -19.24
C ALA A 157 -8.38 11.98 -17.99
N VAL A 158 -9.03 10.82 -18.09
CA VAL A 158 -9.73 10.18 -16.97
C VAL A 158 -8.73 9.71 -15.91
N ASN A 159 -7.65 9.03 -16.30
CA ASN A 159 -6.60 8.60 -15.35
C ASN A 159 -5.91 9.81 -14.69
N GLY A 160 -5.62 10.86 -15.45
CA GLY A 160 -5.10 12.13 -14.93
C GLY A 160 -6.05 12.80 -13.94
N LEU A 161 -7.35 12.81 -14.24
CA LEU A 161 -8.39 13.37 -13.40
C LEU A 161 -8.56 12.56 -12.10
N LEU A 162 -8.62 11.23 -12.20
CA LEU A 162 -8.66 10.32 -11.05
C LEU A 162 -7.43 10.52 -10.16
N ARG A 163 -6.24 10.62 -10.76
CA ARG A 163 -5.00 10.91 -10.04
C ARG A 163 -5.05 12.27 -9.33
N LEU A 164 -5.59 13.30 -9.97
CA LEU A 164 -5.73 14.63 -9.36
C LEU A 164 -6.67 14.60 -8.14
N PHE A 165 -7.80 13.89 -8.24
CA PHE A 165 -8.73 13.75 -7.12
C PHE A 165 -8.14 12.98 -5.93
N VAL A 166 -7.25 12.01 -6.18
CA VAL A 166 -6.51 11.31 -5.13
C VAL A 166 -5.52 12.26 -4.43
N HIS A 167 -4.71 13.01 -5.19
CA HIS A 167 -3.67 13.89 -4.62
C HIS A 167 -4.25 15.14 -3.93
N ARG A 168 -5.42 15.62 -4.34
CA ARG A 168 -6.07 16.76 -3.67
C ARG A 168 -6.54 16.44 -2.24
N LYS A 169 -6.76 15.17 -1.91
CA LYS A 169 -7.21 14.76 -0.57
C LYS A 169 -6.09 14.53 0.43
N THR A 170 -4.83 14.43 -0.01
CA THR A 170 -3.66 14.34 0.89
C THR A 170 -3.13 15.71 1.33
N ALA A 171 -3.76 16.80 0.87
CA ALA A 171 -3.42 18.17 1.24
C ALA A 171 -4.62 18.86 1.92
N VAL A 172 -5.08 18.33 3.04
CA VAL A 172 -5.92 19.04 4.03
C VAL A 172 -5.49 18.61 5.42
#